data_AF-A0AAW9CEI7-F1
#
_entry.id   AF-A0AAW9CEI7-F1
#
_cell.length_a   1.000
_cell.length_b   1.000
_cell.length_c   1.000
_cell.angle_alpha   90.00
_cell.angle_beta   90.00
_cell.angle_gamma   90.00
#
_symmetry.space_group_name_H-M   'P 1'
#
loop_
_entity.id
_entity.type
_entity.pdbx_description
1 polymer ?
#
loop_
_entity_poly.entity_id
_entity_poly.type
_entity_poly.pdbx_seq_one_letter_code
_entity_poly.pdbx_strand_id
1 'polypeptide(L)'
;EVGFGVVPFENSYTGEVGEVLDLLMRYDVYINDIYDLRISQNLLGVKEATLEDIKQVYSKDQAIYQSKKFLEGRGYELIPYPNTALAAE
;
A
#
# COMPACT_ATOMS: atom_id res chain seq x y z
N GLU A 1 21.64 11.36 13.13
CA GLU A 1 21.28 10.01 13.55
C GLU A 1 19.83 10.02 14.00
N VAL A 2 19.08 8.94 13.79
CA VAL A 2 17.67 8.82 14.18
C VAL A 2 17.57 7.87 15.37
N GLY A 3 16.73 8.19 16.36
CA GLY A 3 16.61 7.38 17.58
C GLY A 3 15.66 6.17 17.45
N PHE A 4 14.77 6.19 16.45
CA PHE A 4 13.74 5.16 16.24
C PHE A 4 13.47 4.97 14.74
N GLY A 5 12.99 3.78 14.38
CA GLY A 5 12.49 3.45 13.04
C GLY A 5 11.16 2.70 13.12
N VAL A 6 10.34 2.84 12.08
CA VAL A 6 9.08 2.10 11.93
C VAL A 6 9.26 1.15 10.75
N VAL A 7 9.02 -0.13 10.98
CA VAL A 7 9.16 -1.18 9.97
C VAL A 7 7.87 -1.99 9.88
N PRO A 8 7.47 -2.46 8.69
CA PRO A 8 6.34 -3.37 8.56
C PRO A 8 6.74 -4.75 9.07
N PHE A 9 6.09 -5.24 10.13
CA PHE A 9 6.38 -6.56 10.68
C PHE A 9 5.54 -7.66 10.01
N GLU A 10 4.25 -7.41 9.86
CA GLU A 10 3.29 -8.35 9.26
C GLU A 10 2.24 -7.58 8.45
N ASN A 11 1.71 -8.21 7.41
CA ASN A 11 0.56 -7.74 6.67
C ASN A 11 -0.47 -8.86 6.59
N SER A 12 -1.71 -8.60 7.02
CA SER A 12 -2.80 -9.58 7.01
C SER A 12 -3.12 -10.20 5.64
N TYR A 13 -2.63 -9.60 4.55
CA TYR A 13 -2.78 -10.10 3.18
C TYR A 13 -1.58 -10.91 2.67
N THR A 14 -0.35 -10.58 3.08
CA THR A 14 0.88 -11.24 2.58
C THR A 14 1.64 -12.03 3.65
N GLY A 15 1.20 -11.99 4.90
CA GLY A 15 1.89 -12.58 6.05
C GLY A 15 3.04 -11.72 6.57
N GLU A 16 3.93 -12.37 7.30
CA GLU A 16 5.13 -11.79 7.91
C GLU A 16 6.10 -11.24 6.85
N VAL A 17 6.78 -10.15 7.18
CA VAL A 17 7.82 -9.56 6.33
C VAL A 17 9.16 -10.16 6.74
N GLY A 18 9.52 -11.30 6.15
CA GLY A 18 10.71 -12.08 6.54
C GLY A 18 12.02 -11.28 6.53
N GLU A 19 12.19 -10.35 5.57
CA GLU A 19 13.38 -9.48 5.52
C GLU A 19 13.52 -8.61 6.77
N VAL A 20 12.41 -8.14 7.35
CA VAL A 20 12.43 -7.37 8.61
C VAL A 20 12.86 -8.26 9.76
N LEU A 21 12.40 -9.51 9.81
CA LEU A 21 12.83 -10.47 10.83
C LEU A 21 14.34 -10.76 10.75
N ASP A 22 14.85 -11.00 9.54
CA ASP A 22 16.28 -11.22 9.31
C ASP A 22 17.14 -10.03 9.77
N LEU A 23 16.67 -8.81 9.49
CA LEU A 23 17.36 -7.58 9.91
C LEU A 23 17.31 -7.37 11.42
N LEU A 24 16.16 -7.63 12.06
CA LEU A 24 16.02 -7.54 13.52
C LEU A 24 16.93 -8.54 14.25
N MET A 25 17.17 -9.73 13.67
CA MET A 25 18.10 -10.72 14.24
C MET A 25 19.58 -10.35 14.01
N ARG A 26 19.88 -9.54 12.99
CA ARG A 26 21.24 -9.19 12.60
C ARG A 26 21.81 -7.98 13.34
N TYR A 27 20.97 -7.01 13.68
CA TYR A 27 21.40 -5.75 14.30
C TYR A 27 20.99 -5.66 15.76
N ASP A 28 21.77 -4.94 16.56
CA ASP A 28 21.49 -4.71 17.98
C ASP A 28 20.43 -3.61 18.14
N VAL A 29 19.18 -3.99 17.91
CA VAL A 29 17.98 -3.14 18.05
C VAL A 29 16.91 -3.87 18.86
N TYR A 30 16.02 -3.11 19.49
CA TYR A 30 14.96 -3.64 20.34
C TYR A 30 13.59 -3.13 19.86
N ILE A 31 12.57 -3.98 19.89
CA ILE A 31 11.19 -3.60 19.59
C ILE A 31 10.63 -2.87 20.82
N ASN A 32 10.37 -1.58 20.69
CA ASN A 32 9.81 -0.76 21.76
C ASN A 32 8.28 -0.79 21.80
N ASP A 33 7.63 -0.94 20.64
CA ASP A 33 6.18 -0.94 20.52
C ASP A 33 5.75 -1.65 19.22
N ILE A 34 4.50 -2.13 19.19
CA ILE A 34 3.85 -2.74 18.03
C ILE A 34 2.44 -2.15 17.91
N TYR A 35 2.06 -1.72 16.72
CA TYR A 35 0.73 -1.20 16.46
C TYR A 35 0.15 -1.77 15.17
N ASP A 36 -1.17 -1.97 15.16
CA ASP A 36 -1.92 -2.40 14.00
C ASP A 36 -2.39 -1.20 13.18
N LEU A 37 -1.94 -1.12 11.92
CA LEU A 37 -2.41 -0.10 10.98
C LEU A 37 -3.45 -0.69 10.02
N ARG A 38 -4.70 -0.23 10.13
CA ARG A 38 -5.74 -0.61 9.16
C ARG A 38 -5.44 0.00 7.80
N ILE A 39 -5.13 -0.86 6.82
CA ILE A 39 -4.96 -0.45 5.42
C ILE A 39 -6.33 -0.30 4.76
N SER A 40 -6.55 0.83 4.10
CA SER A 40 -7.75 1.11 3.29
C SER A 40 -7.34 1.76 1.98
N GLN A 41 -7.72 1.13 0.87
CA GLN A 41 -7.48 1.67 -0.46
C GLN A 41 -8.54 2.72 -0.80
N ASN A 42 -8.10 3.87 -1.30
CA ASN A 42 -8.99 4.97 -1.70
C ASN A 42 -8.76 5.28 -3.17
N LEU A 43 -9.84 5.51 -3.92
CA LEU A 43 -9.74 6.05 -5.27
C LEU A 43 -9.59 7.57 -5.17
N LEU A 44 -8.45 8.08 -5.64
CA LEU A 44 -8.13 9.49 -5.62
C LEU A 44 -8.24 10.07 -7.03
N GLY A 45 -8.70 11.31 -7.12
CA GLY A 45 -8.83 12.06 -8.36
C GLY A 45 -8.68 13.55 -8.10
N VAL A 46 -8.54 14.32 -9.18
CA VAL A 46 -8.48 15.79 -9.07
C VAL A 46 -9.81 16.34 -8.56
N LYS A 47 -9.77 17.55 -8.01
CA LYS A 47 -10.97 18.24 -7.53
C LYS A 47 -12.01 18.29 -8.67
N GLU A 48 -13.26 18.03 -8.32
CA GLU A 48 -14.43 17.98 -9.22
C GLU A 48 -14.51 16.77 -10.17
N ALA A 49 -13.51 15.88 -10.19
CA ALA A 49 -13.61 14.64 -10.96
C ALA A 49 -14.73 13.73 -10.41
N THR A 50 -15.52 13.15 -11.32
CA THR A 50 -16.52 12.13 -10.99
C THR A 50 -16.05 10.74 -11.44
N LEU A 51 -16.82 9.70 -11.09
CA LEU A 51 -16.48 8.32 -11.49
C LEU A 51 -16.61 8.08 -13.00
N GLU A 52 -17.45 8.87 -13.67
CA GLU A 52 -17.68 8.84 -15.11
C GLU A 52 -16.50 9.44 -15.90
N ASP A 53 -15.75 10.35 -15.30
CA ASP A 53 -14.57 10.96 -15.92
C ASP A 53 -13.37 10.00 -15.97
N ILE A 54 -13.38 8.96 -15.14
CA ILE A 54 -12.25 8.05 -14.92
C ILE A 54 -12.09 7.11 -16.11
N LYS A 55 -10.91 7.16 -16.72
CA LYS A 55 -10.50 6.24 -17.80
C LYS A 55 -9.42 5.26 -17.36
N GLN A 56 -8.50 5.73 -16.52
CA GLN A 56 -7.31 5.00 -16.10
C GLN A 56 -7.18 5.07 -14.59
N VAL A 57 -6.75 3.96 -13.99
CA VAL A 57 -6.46 3.85 -12.55
C VAL A 57 -5.03 3.37 -12.37
N TYR A 58 -4.22 4.19 -11.72
CA TYR A 58 -2.80 3.93 -11.44
C TYR A 58 -2.65 3.48 -9.99
N SER A 59 -1.95 2.37 -9.76
CA SER A 59 -1.54 1.97 -8.40
C SER A 59 -0.55 0.82 -8.44
N LYS A 60 -0.03 0.43 -7.28
CA LYS A 60 0.76 -0.81 -7.15
C LYS A 60 -0.13 -2.03 -7.42
N ASP A 61 0.40 -3.06 -8.10
CA ASP A 61 -0.35 -4.27 -8.47
C ASP A 61 -1.14 -4.90 -7.31
N GLN A 62 -0.52 -4.97 -6.13
CA GLN A 62 -1.17 -5.51 -4.94
C GLN A 62 -2.38 -4.67 -4.51
N ALA A 63 -2.29 -3.34 -4.60
CA ALA A 63 -3.41 -2.45 -4.27
C ALA A 63 -4.54 -2.59 -5.30
N ILE A 64 -4.21 -2.70 -6.59
CA ILE A 64 -5.18 -2.98 -7.66
C ILE A 64 -5.91 -4.30 -7.39
N TYR A 65 -5.15 -5.36 -7.06
CA TYR A 65 -5.73 -6.66 -6.76
C TYR A 65 -6.66 -6.61 -5.54
N GLN A 66 -6.24 -5.94 -4.46
CA GLN A 66 -7.06 -5.77 -3.25
C GLN A 66 -8.34 -4.97 -3.52
N SER A 67 -8.32 -4.06 -4.49
CA SER A 67 -9.47 -3.25 -4.92
C SER A 67 -10.28 -3.84 -6.06
N LYS A 68 -9.99 -5.07 -6.50
CA LYS A 68 -10.61 -5.71 -7.68
C LYS A 68 -12.14 -5.67 -7.67
N LYS A 69 -12.79 -5.98 -6.54
CA LYS A 69 -14.26 -5.93 -6.41
C LYS A 69 -14.86 -4.55 -6.73
N PHE A 70 -14.12 -3.48 -6.44
CA PHE A 70 -14.56 -2.12 -6.75
C PHE A 70 -14.22 -1.74 -8.19
N LEU A 71 -13.13 -2.24 -8.76
CA LEU A 71 -12.69 -1.87 -10.11
C LEU A 71 -13.42 -2.65 -11.21
N GLU A 72 -13.88 -3.86 -10.90
CA GLU A 72 -14.59 -4.72 -11.84
C GLU A 72 -15.87 -4.08 -12.38
N GLY A 73 -16.12 -4.28 -13.68
CA GLY A 73 -17.33 -3.84 -14.37
C GLY A 73 -17.41 -2.35 -14.72
N ARG A 74 -16.38 -1.56 -14.39
CA ARG A 74 -16.37 -0.10 -14.62
C ARG A 74 -15.67 0.35 -15.91
N GLY A 75 -14.99 -0.56 -16.60
CA GLY A 75 -14.31 -0.26 -17.86
C GLY A 75 -13.02 0.58 -17.71
N TYR A 76 -12.49 0.71 -16.50
CA TYR A 76 -11.22 1.39 -16.25
C TYR A 76 -10.04 0.59 -16.79
N GLU A 77 -9.09 1.28 -17.41
CA GLU A 77 -7.77 0.73 -17.72
C GLU A 77 -6.91 0.75 -16.45
N LEU A 78 -6.43 -0.41 -16.02
CA LEU A 78 -5.64 -0.57 -14.81
C LEU A 78 -4.16 -0.53 -15.15
N ILE A 79 -3.44 0.46 -14.63
CA ILE A 79 -2.03 0.70 -14.97
C ILE A 79 -1.15 0.45 -13.73
N PRO A 80 -0.29 -0.58 -13.76
CA PRO A 80 0.72 -0.82 -12.73
C PRO A 80 1.62 0.39 -12.50
N TYR A 81 1.87 0.70 -11.24
CA TYR A 81 2.73 1.81 -10.81
C TYR A 81 3.67 1.38 -9.67
N PRO A 82 4.86 1.99 -9.52
CA PRO A 82 5.86 1.52 -8.55
C PRO A 82 5.38 1.46 -7.10
N ASN A 83 4.58 2.44 -6.66
CA ASN A 83 3.94 2.41 -5.35
C ASN A 83 2.66 3.27 -5.34
N THR A 84 1.84 3.09 -4.31
CA THR A 84 0.54 3.76 -4.16
C THR A 84 0.65 5.26 -3.90
N ALA A 85 1.75 5.73 -3.29
CA ALA A 85 1.94 7.14 -2.97
C ALA A 85 2.33 7.96 -4.21
N LEU A 86 3.28 7.46 -5.00
CA LEU A 86 3.67 8.08 -6.26
C LEU A 86 2.53 8.07 -7.28
N ALA A 87 1.62 7.09 -7.22
CA ALA A 87 0.45 7.06 -8.09
C ALA A 87 -0.56 8.19 -7.80
N ALA A 88 -0.44 8.85 -6.63
CA ALA A 88 -1.33 9.91 -6.18
C ALA A 88 -0.68 11.31 -6.23
N GLU A 89 0.60 11.40 -6.61
CA GLU A 89 1.33 12.65 -6.83
C GLU A 89 0.92 13.31 -8.16
#